data_AF-A0A1A8I539-F1
#
_entry.id   AF-A0A1A8I539-F1
#
_cell.length_a   1.000
_cell.length_b   1.000
_cell.length_c   1.000
_cell.angle_alpha   90.00
_cell.angle_beta   90.00
_cell.angle_gamma   90.00
#
_symmetry.space_group_name_H-M   'P 1'
#
loop_
_entity.id
_entity.type
_entity.pdbx_description
1 polymer ?
#
loop_
_entity_poly.entity_id
_entity_poly.type
_entity_poly.pdbx_seq_one_letter_code
_entity_poly.pdbx_strand_id
1 'polypeptide(L)'
;MSAGRASEGAGCVPWWGFSPARNLLSMGPDQSEEEANVLLVGSADPRHMLKTIAGLQDEQGLHVYVIENSMEVVARQLLLLYIALIPQEVMGMNEKTEVFLELFGNGEIRSQTFENLQRAASELSVSVTETLEEAANPCLDTTLLKFKDRDELCQIFKLWAQTSSEHPAPIRMSAAWDYRVRQHLGTRYDSRKGCYDWDLTMKLHTKG
;
A
#
# COMPACT_ATOMS: atom_id res chain seq x y z
N MET A 1 19.30 -14.13 0.89
CA MET A 1 18.69 -12.80 0.83
C MET A 1 19.57 -11.94 -0.07
N SER A 2 19.18 -11.69 -1.32
CA SER A 2 19.91 -10.67 -2.11
C SER A 2 19.49 -9.32 -1.55
N ALA A 3 20.42 -8.60 -0.95
CA ALA A 3 20.26 -7.17 -0.73
C ALA A 3 20.34 -6.53 -2.13
N GLY A 4 19.24 -6.62 -2.88
CA GLY A 4 19.22 -6.36 -4.31
C GLY A 4 19.84 -5.00 -4.59
N ARG A 5 20.97 -4.98 -5.31
CA ARG A 5 21.61 -3.72 -5.69
C ARG A 5 20.59 -2.87 -6.44
N ALA A 6 20.67 -1.55 -6.34
CA ALA A 6 19.77 -0.65 -7.07
C ALA A 6 19.75 -0.90 -8.60
N SER A 7 20.80 -1.56 -9.13
CA SER A 7 20.94 -1.97 -10.54
C SER A 7 20.58 -3.43 -10.84
N GLU A 8 20.20 -4.26 -9.86
CA GLU A 8 19.76 -5.62 -10.13
C GLU A 8 18.45 -5.59 -10.92
N GLY A 9 18.40 -6.28 -12.06
CA GLY A 9 17.24 -6.25 -12.96
C GLY A 9 15.95 -6.76 -12.30
N ALA A 10 16.04 -7.71 -11.37
CA ALA A 10 14.90 -8.18 -10.57
C ALA A 10 14.53 -7.22 -9.42
N GLY A 11 15.45 -6.34 -9.03
CA GLY A 11 15.34 -5.49 -7.84
C GLY A 11 15.24 -6.28 -6.54
N CYS A 12 14.86 -5.58 -5.46
CA CYS A 12 14.45 -6.21 -4.22
C CYS A 12 13.00 -6.68 -4.35
N VAL A 13 12.77 -8.00 -4.21
CA VAL A 13 11.42 -8.58 -4.09
C VAL A 13 11.18 -8.80 -2.59
N PRO A 14 10.37 -7.97 -1.92
CA PRO A 14 10.17 -8.08 -0.47
C PRO A 14 9.29 -9.27 -0.07
N TRP A 15 8.76 -10.03 -1.04
CA TRP A 15 7.85 -11.17 -0.84
C TRP A 15 6.56 -10.82 -0.05
N TRP A 16 6.21 -9.54 0.03
CA TRP A 16 4.92 -9.07 0.52
C TRP A 16 3.81 -9.42 -0.47
N GLY A 17 2.62 -9.77 0.01
CA GLY A 17 1.49 -10.12 -0.87
C GLY A 17 1.44 -11.58 -1.35
N PHE A 18 2.41 -12.43 -1.02
CA PHE A 18 2.46 -13.84 -1.50
C PHE A 18 1.58 -14.82 -0.71
N SER A 19 0.82 -14.32 0.28
CA SER A 19 -0.13 -15.11 1.07
C SER A 19 -1.56 -14.63 0.82
N PRO A 20 -2.57 -15.51 0.91
CA PRO A 20 -3.96 -15.07 0.91
C PRO A 20 -4.23 -14.18 2.13
N ALA A 21 -5.10 -13.18 1.95
CA ALA A 21 -5.62 -12.42 3.07
C ALA A 21 -6.35 -13.36 4.06
N ARG A 22 -6.18 -13.13 5.35
CA ARG A 22 -6.73 -13.96 6.42
C ARG A 22 -7.57 -13.10 7.36
N ASN A 23 -8.68 -13.66 7.85
CA ASN A 23 -9.42 -13.08 8.95
C ASN A 23 -8.66 -13.38 10.24
N LEU A 24 -8.10 -12.35 10.87
CA LEU A 24 -7.23 -12.49 12.04
C LEU A 24 -8.02 -12.97 13.28
N LEU A 25 -9.32 -12.67 13.36
CA LEU A 25 -10.19 -13.14 14.45
C LEU A 25 -10.43 -14.65 14.41
N SER A 26 -10.32 -15.26 13.23
CA SER A 26 -10.43 -16.72 13.08
C SER A 26 -9.17 -17.50 13.49
N MET A 27 -8.08 -16.79 13.81
CA MET A 27 -6.78 -17.39 14.11
C MET A 27 -6.42 -17.35 15.61
N GLY A 28 -7.17 -16.62 16.43
CA GLY A 28 -6.96 -16.51 17.88
C GLY A 28 -7.60 -17.66 18.68
N PRO A 29 -7.37 -17.70 20.01
CA PRO A 29 -8.17 -18.53 20.92
C PRO A 29 -9.66 -18.14 20.83
N ASP A 30 -10.56 -19.04 21.27
CA ASP A 30 -12.00 -18.99 21.01
C ASP A 30 -12.64 -17.58 21.06
N GLN A 31 -13.59 -17.34 20.14
CA GLN A 31 -14.23 -16.07 19.78
C GLN A 31 -15.12 -15.44 20.86
N SER A 32 -14.77 -15.57 22.14
CA SER A 32 -15.61 -15.16 23.28
C SER A 32 -15.36 -13.75 23.79
N GLU A 33 -14.45 -12.97 23.18
CA GLU A 33 -14.14 -11.62 23.64
C GLU A 33 -14.91 -10.57 22.83
N GLU A 34 -15.63 -9.69 23.54
CA GLU A 34 -16.29 -8.50 23.01
C GLU A 34 -15.29 -7.52 22.34
N GLU A 35 -14.00 -7.61 22.69
CA GLU A 35 -12.93 -6.76 22.18
C GLU A 35 -11.71 -7.60 21.78
N ALA A 36 -11.25 -7.45 20.54
CA ALA A 36 -10.10 -8.18 20.01
C ALA A 36 -8.91 -7.25 19.75
N ASN A 37 -7.75 -7.62 20.29
CA ASN A 37 -6.49 -6.90 20.13
C ASN A 37 -5.53 -7.67 19.23
N VAL A 38 -5.11 -7.08 18.11
CA VAL A 38 -4.29 -7.74 17.10
C VAL A 38 -3.03 -6.92 16.81
N LEU A 39 -1.86 -7.55 16.89
CA LEU A 39 -0.58 -6.94 16.50
C LEU A 39 -0.11 -7.50 15.15
N LEU A 40 0.07 -6.62 14.17
CA LEU A 40 0.65 -6.91 12.86
C LEU A 40 2.06 -6.34 12.78
N VAL A 41 3.04 -7.19 12.46
CA VAL A 41 4.44 -6.81 12.30
C VAL A 41 4.88 -7.10 10.88
N GLY A 42 5.24 -6.07 10.12
CA GLY A 42 5.73 -6.20 8.74
C GLY A 42 4.67 -6.72 7.77
N SER A 43 3.40 -6.32 7.92
CA SER A 43 2.31 -6.71 7.02
C SER A 43 2.49 -6.07 5.64
N ALA A 44 3.07 -4.87 5.62
CA ALA A 44 3.35 -4.00 4.47
C ALA A 44 2.15 -3.54 3.64
N ASP A 45 0.99 -4.17 3.81
CA ASP A 45 -0.26 -3.83 3.16
C ASP A 45 -1.47 -4.15 4.06
N PRO A 46 -2.65 -3.55 3.78
CA PRO A 46 -3.80 -3.66 4.68
C PRO A 46 -4.70 -4.88 4.43
N ARG A 47 -4.32 -5.87 3.59
CA ARG A 47 -5.23 -6.96 3.18
C ARG A 47 -5.80 -7.76 4.35
N HIS A 48 -4.99 -8.01 5.38
CA HIS A 48 -5.42 -8.74 6.57
C HIS A 48 -6.41 -7.92 7.40
N MET A 49 -6.17 -6.61 7.53
CA MET A 49 -7.07 -5.69 8.22
C MET A 49 -8.42 -5.62 7.49
N LEU A 50 -8.41 -5.39 6.18
CA LEU A 50 -9.64 -5.33 5.38
C LEU A 50 -10.42 -6.64 5.41
N LYS A 51 -9.72 -7.79 5.32
CA LYS A 51 -10.38 -9.11 5.41
C LYS A 51 -11.00 -9.37 6.78
N THR A 52 -10.38 -8.85 7.83
CA THR A 52 -10.86 -8.99 9.20
C THR A 52 -12.07 -8.07 9.45
N ILE A 53 -11.97 -6.80 9.07
CA ILE A 53 -13.06 -5.82 9.20
C ILE A 53 -14.29 -6.27 8.41
N ALA A 54 -14.11 -6.82 7.20
CA ALA A 54 -15.22 -7.32 6.38
C ALA A 54 -15.98 -8.52 7.01
N GLY A 55 -15.40 -9.17 8.02
CA GLY A 55 -16.04 -10.26 8.77
C GLY A 55 -16.34 -9.92 10.22
N LEU A 56 -16.17 -8.65 10.62
CA LEU A 56 -16.45 -8.17 11.97
C LEU A 56 -17.96 -8.12 12.20
N GLN A 57 -18.41 -8.51 13.39
CA GLN A 57 -19.79 -8.35 13.82
C GLN A 57 -19.98 -6.99 14.52
N ASP A 58 -21.16 -6.38 14.42
CA ASP A 58 -21.43 -5.02 14.89
C ASP A 58 -21.14 -4.79 16.39
N GLU A 59 -21.18 -5.87 17.19
CA GLU A 59 -20.97 -5.84 18.64
C GLU A 59 -19.51 -6.06 19.06
N GLN A 60 -18.61 -6.38 18.12
CA GLN A 60 -17.23 -6.74 18.42
C GLN A 60 -16.26 -5.57 18.16
N GLY A 61 -15.57 -5.11 19.21
CA GLY A 61 -14.47 -4.15 19.11
C GLY A 61 -13.22 -4.79 18.49
N LEU A 62 -12.52 -4.05 17.63
CA LEU A 62 -11.27 -4.50 17.01
C LEU A 62 -10.21 -3.40 17.09
N HIS A 63 -9.12 -3.69 17.78
CA HIS A 63 -7.93 -2.84 17.84
C HIS A 63 -6.78 -3.52 17.11
N VAL A 64 -6.33 -2.92 16.00
CA VAL A 64 -5.18 -3.41 15.24
C VAL A 64 -3.98 -2.48 15.41
N TYR A 65 -2.92 -3.01 15.99
CA TYR A 65 -1.63 -2.35 16.13
C TYR A 65 -0.72 -2.77 14.97
N VAL A 66 -0.09 -1.80 14.31
CA VAL A 66 0.76 -2.06 13.14
C VAL A 66 2.18 -1.58 13.40
N ILE A 67 3.16 -2.45 13.17
CA ILE A 67 4.59 -2.14 13.21
C ILE A 67 5.19 -2.39 11.83
N GLU A 68 5.77 -1.35 11.24
CA GLU A 68 6.46 -1.41 9.96
C GLU A 68 7.90 -0.91 10.09
N ASN A 69 8.73 -1.24 9.11
CA ASN A 69 10.14 -0.87 9.08
C ASN A 69 10.44 0.50 8.45
N SER A 70 9.44 1.15 7.85
CA SER A 70 9.57 2.42 7.13
C SER A 70 8.26 3.20 7.17
N MET A 71 8.35 4.53 7.27
CA MET A 71 7.16 5.39 7.30
C MET A 71 6.47 5.48 5.94
N GLU A 72 7.18 5.24 4.83
CA GLU A 72 6.56 5.11 3.51
C GLU A 72 5.59 3.93 3.44
N VAL A 73 5.92 2.82 4.12
CA VAL A 73 5.03 1.65 4.22
C VAL A 73 3.81 1.97 5.10
N VAL A 74 4.02 2.67 6.22
CA VAL A 74 2.92 3.13 7.09
C VAL A 74 2.00 4.09 6.33
N ALA A 75 2.56 5.11 5.66
CA ALA A 75 1.82 6.08 4.85
C ALA A 75 0.97 5.39 3.77
N ARG A 76 1.55 4.40 3.09
CA ARG A 76 0.84 3.61 2.07
C ARG A 76 -0.33 2.83 2.68
N GLN A 77 -0.15 2.21 3.84
CA GLN A 77 -1.24 1.50 4.52
C GLN A 77 -2.34 2.46 4.98
N LEU A 78 -1.99 3.60 5.58
CA LEU A 78 -2.94 4.64 5.98
C LEU A 78 -3.76 5.13 4.80
N LEU A 79 -3.12 5.42 3.66
CA LEU A 79 -3.80 5.84 2.43
C LEU A 79 -4.80 4.79 1.93
N LEU A 80 -4.35 3.53 1.83
CA LEU A 80 -5.19 2.44 1.32
C LEU A 80 -6.37 2.16 2.25
N LEU A 81 -6.15 2.20 3.57
CA LEU A 81 -7.22 2.06 4.57
C LEU A 81 -8.17 3.25 4.51
N TYR A 82 -7.66 4.48 4.45
CA TYR A 82 -8.47 5.69 4.34
C TYR A 82 -9.45 5.59 3.17
N ILE A 83 -8.94 5.24 1.98
CA ILE A 83 -9.75 5.06 0.78
C ILE A 83 -10.80 3.94 0.95
N ALA A 84 -10.39 2.80 1.51
CA ALA A 84 -11.29 1.68 1.75
C ALA A 84 -12.43 2.05 2.71
N LEU A 85 -12.16 2.90 3.69
CA LEU A 85 -13.08 3.32 4.74
C LEU A 85 -13.87 4.60 4.41
N ILE A 86 -13.69 5.20 3.23
CA ILE A 86 -14.53 6.33 2.78
C ILE A 86 -16.01 5.90 2.82
N PRO A 87 -16.94 6.67 3.43
CA PRO A 87 -18.35 6.33 3.43
C PRO A 87 -18.92 6.12 2.02
N GLN A 88 -19.83 5.17 1.85
CA GLN A 88 -20.38 4.82 0.53
C GLN A 88 -21.16 5.99 -0.10
N GLU A 89 -21.68 6.89 0.72
CA GLU A 89 -22.35 8.13 0.34
C GLU A 89 -21.40 9.13 -0.33
N VAL A 90 -20.10 9.05 -0.01
CA VAL A 90 -19.05 9.92 -0.56
C VAL A 90 -18.42 9.28 -1.79
N MET A 91 -18.13 7.97 -1.75
CA MET A 91 -17.53 7.23 -2.85
C MET A 91 -18.13 5.83 -2.96
N GLY A 92 -18.76 5.56 -4.11
CA GLY A 92 -19.41 4.27 -4.36
C GLY A 92 -18.42 3.10 -4.36
N MET A 93 -18.90 1.89 -4.03
CA MET A 93 -18.05 0.71 -3.85
C MET A 93 -17.20 0.35 -5.08
N ASN A 94 -17.74 0.53 -6.30
CA ASN A 94 -16.99 0.24 -7.53
C ASN A 94 -15.85 1.23 -7.74
N GLU A 95 -16.14 2.55 -7.64
CA GLU A 95 -15.12 3.60 -7.76
C GLU A 95 -14.03 3.42 -6.70
N LYS A 96 -14.43 3.18 -5.45
CA LYS A 96 -13.50 2.90 -4.35
C LYS A 96 -12.59 1.70 -4.66
N THR A 97 -13.15 0.63 -5.20
CA THR A 97 -12.38 -0.57 -5.58
C THR A 97 -11.40 -0.28 -6.69
N GLU A 98 -11.80 0.47 -7.72
CA GLU A 98 -10.93 0.86 -8.83
C GLU A 98 -9.79 1.76 -8.36
N VAL A 99 -10.08 2.80 -7.57
CA VAL A 99 -9.10 3.71 -6.99
C VAL A 99 -8.12 2.94 -6.09
N PHE A 100 -8.64 2.06 -5.23
CA PHE A 100 -7.81 1.23 -4.34
C PHE A 100 -6.85 0.34 -5.13
N LEU A 101 -7.35 -0.42 -6.11
CA LEU A 101 -6.54 -1.35 -6.89
C LEU A 101 -5.49 -0.63 -7.73
N GLU A 102 -5.83 0.53 -8.28
CA GLU A 102 -4.90 1.34 -9.06
C GLU A 102 -3.76 1.88 -8.20
N LEU A 103 -4.06 2.41 -7.00
CA LEU A 103 -3.03 2.85 -6.05
C LEU A 103 -2.21 1.70 -5.46
N PHE A 104 -2.84 0.54 -5.27
CA PHE A 104 -2.16 -0.62 -4.72
C PHE A 104 -1.18 -1.26 -5.73
N GLY A 105 -1.60 -1.41 -6.99
CA GLY A 105 -0.94 -2.29 -7.95
C GLY A 105 -0.15 -1.61 -9.05
N ASN A 106 -0.41 -0.34 -9.36
CA ASN A 106 0.12 0.27 -10.59
C ASN A 106 1.30 1.21 -10.32
N GLY A 107 2.24 1.27 -11.27
CA GLY A 107 3.34 2.24 -11.25
C GLY A 107 2.97 3.61 -11.80
N GLU A 108 1.90 3.69 -12.61
CA GLU A 108 1.33 4.92 -13.13
C GLU A 108 -0.19 4.86 -12.89
N ILE A 109 -0.79 6.00 -12.58
CA ILE A 109 -2.22 6.08 -12.24
C ILE A 109 -2.92 7.13 -13.12
N ARG A 110 -4.21 6.94 -13.37
CA ARG A 110 -5.05 7.89 -14.09
C ARG A 110 -5.22 9.20 -13.32
N SER A 111 -5.53 10.27 -14.04
CA SER A 111 -5.77 11.60 -13.45
C SER A 111 -6.86 11.60 -12.38
N GLN A 112 -7.97 10.87 -12.58
CA GLN A 112 -9.03 10.77 -11.57
C GLN A 112 -8.55 10.09 -10.27
N THR A 113 -7.75 9.03 -10.39
CA THR A 113 -7.16 8.35 -9.23
C THR A 113 -6.12 9.25 -8.54
N PHE A 114 -5.37 10.03 -9.32
CA PHE A 114 -4.44 11.03 -8.79
C PHE A 114 -5.15 12.13 -8.00
N GLU A 115 -6.29 12.65 -8.47
CA GLU A 115 -7.09 13.62 -7.72
C GLU A 115 -7.59 13.05 -6.38
N ASN A 116 -8.02 11.78 -6.37
CA ASN A 116 -8.40 11.09 -5.14
C ASN A 116 -7.21 10.89 -4.18
N LEU A 117 -6.03 10.54 -4.71
CA LEU A 117 -4.78 10.47 -3.94
C LEU A 117 -4.45 11.83 -3.32
N GLN A 118 -4.50 12.92 -4.08
CA GLN A 118 -4.17 14.25 -3.57
C GLN A 118 -5.11 14.65 -2.43
N ARG A 119 -6.41 14.41 -2.59
CA ARG A 119 -7.40 14.69 -1.53
C ARG A 119 -7.11 13.86 -0.28
N ALA A 120 -6.97 12.54 -0.42
CA ALA A 120 -6.69 11.65 0.71
C ALA A 120 -5.37 11.98 1.41
N ALA A 121 -4.31 12.28 0.65
CA ALA A 121 -3.03 12.68 1.22
C ALA A 121 -3.11 14.02 1.97
N SER A 122 -3.89 14.98 1.46
CA SER A 122 -4.09 16.27 2.14
C SER A 122 -4.78 16.09 3.49
N GLU A 123 -5.86 15.30 3.53
CA GLU A 123 -6.59 14.96 4.76
C GLU A 123 -5.71 14.19 5.77
N LEU A 124 -4.98 13.18 5.29
CA LEU A 124 -4.06 12.41 6.13
C LEU A 124 -2.91 13.27 6.66
N SER A 125 -2.40 14.21 5.86
CA SER A 125 -1.35 15.15 6.31
C SER A 125 -1.81 15.97 7.50
N VAL A 126 -3.06 16.44 7.50
CA VAL A 126 -3.65 17.19 8.63
C VAL A 126 -3.85 16.26 9.82
N SER A 127 -4.44 15.08 9.59
CA SER A 127 -4.74 14.09 10.62
C SER A 127 -3.50 13.60 11.38
N VAL A 128 -2.33 13.49 10.74
CA VAL A 128 -1.11 13.05 11.43
C VAL A 128 -0.41 14.19 12.18
N THR A 129 -0.63 15.46 11.83
CA THR A 129 0.00 16.60 12.52
C THR A 129 -0.85 17.18 13.64
N GLU A 130 -2.15 17.26 13.43
CA GLU A 130 -3.05 17.91 14.38
C GLU A 130 -3.63 16.87 15.35
N THR A 131 -3.55 17.14 16.64
CA THR A 131 -4.40 16.48 17.64
C THR A 131 -5.79 17.13 17.55
N LEU A 132 -6.49 16.89 16.43
CA LEU A 132 -7.86 17.39 16.26
C LEU A 132 -8.78 16.69 17.26
N GLU A 133 -9.72 17.45 17.82
CA GLU A 133 -10.87 16.91 18.57
C GLU A 133 -11.77 16.06 17.67
N GLU A 134 -11.68 16.24 16.34
CA GLU A 134 -12.35 15.45 15.31
C GLU A 134 -11.29 14.89 14.33
N ALA A 135 -10.82 13.67 14.57
CA ALA A 135 -9.94 12.98 13.62
C ALA A 135 -10.66 12.76 12.28
N ALA A 136 -9.99 13.04 11.16
CA ALA A 136 -10.54 12.86 9.80
C ALA A 136 -11.06 11.43 9.55
N ASN A 137 -10.46 10.45 10.23
CA ASN A 137 -11.02 9.11 10.37
C ASN A 137 -10.70 8.57 11.78
N PRO A 138 -11.70 8.34 12.65
CA PRO A 138 -11.46 7.89 14.02
C PRO A 138 -10.84 6.48 14.09
N CYS A 139 -10.88 5.71 13.00
CA CYS A 139 -10.29 4.38 12.95
C CYS A 139 -8.78 4.39 12.65
N LEU A 140 -8.21 5.54 12.28
CA LEU A 140 -6.79 5.68 11.92
C LEU A 140 -6.04 6.49 12.97
N ASP A 141 -5.62 5.80 14.03
CA ASP A 141 -4.87 6.42 15.13
C ASP A 141 -3.35 6.40 14.87
N THR A 142 -2.71 7.56 15.03
CA THR A 142 -1.24 7.73 14.92
C THR A 142 -0.60 8.27 16.20
N THR A 143 -1.35 8.35 17.30
CA THR A 143 -0.90 8.94 18.58
C THR A 143 0.26 8.18 19.23
N LEU A 144 0.38 6.87 18.97
CA LEU A 144 1.49 6.04 19.46
C LEU A 144 2.81 6.26 18.71
N LEU A 145 2.78 6.96 17.56
CA LEU A 145 4.00 7.31 16.83
C LEU A 145 4.76 8.45 17.49
N LYS A 146 6.09 8.43 17.38
CA LYS A 146 6.92 9.54 17.85
C LYS A 146 6.68 10.76 16.96
N PHE A 147 6.88 11.96 17.50
CA PHE A 147 6.75 13.21 16.74
C PHE A 147 7.57 13.20 15.44
N LYS A 148 8.81 12.69 15.49
CA LYS A 148 9.65 12.55 14.28
C LYS A 148 8.99 11.70 13.19
N ASP A 149 8.37 10.59 13.57
CA ASP A 149 7.74 9.66 12.64
C ASP A 149 6.46 10.30 12.04
N ARG A 150 5.73 11.08 12.84
CA ARG A 150 4.58 11.88 12.38
C ARG A 150 4.98 13.00 11.42
N ASP A 151 6.10 13.68 11.67
CA ASP A 151 6.67 14.69 10.78
C ASP A 151 7.06 14.08 9.43
N GLU A 152 7.65 12.88 9.46
CA GLU A 152 8.02 12.12 8.25
C GLU A 152 6.78 11.71 7.44
N LEU A 153 5.73 11.20 8.10
CA LEU A 153 4.44 10.92 7.46
C LEU A 153 3.84 12.18 6.82
N CYS A 154 3.83 13.30 7.53
CA CYS A 154 3.36 14.59 7.01
C CYS A 154 4.13 15.01 5.75
N GLN A 155 5.46 14.85 5.75
CA GLN A 155 6.29 15.14 4.59
C GLN A 155 5.94 14.23 3.39
N ILE A 156 5.74 12.93 3.63
CA ILE A 156 5.34 11.96 2.59
C ILE A 156 3.97 12.34 1.99
N PHE A 157 2.99 12.67 2.84
CA PHE A 157 1.66 13.03 2.36
C PHE A 157 1.65 14.36 1.59
N LYS A 158 2.41 15.37 2.05
CA LYS A 158 2.59 16.62 1.30
C LYS A 158 3.22 16.38 -0.06
N LEU A 159 4.19 15.47 -0.15
CA LEU A 159 4.79 15.06 -1.43
C LEU A 159 3.74 14.46 -2.37
N TRP A 160 2.83 13.61 -1.86
CA TRP A 160 1.78 12.98 -2.67
C TRP A 160 0.66 13.95 -3.06
N ALA A 161 0.41 14.98 -2.25
CA ALA A 161 -0.58 16.01 -2.54
C ALA A 161 -0.09 17.04 -3.58
N GLN A 162 1.23 17.19 -3.77
CA GLN A 162 1.82 18.17 -4.68
C GLN A 162 1.53 17.84 -6.16
N THR A 163 1.43 18.89 -6.98
CA THR A 163 1.23 18.77 -8.43
C THR A 163 2.57 18.68 -9.17
N SER A 164 2.58 18.04 -10.34
CA SER A 164 3.81 17.82 -11.12
C SER A 164 4.53 19.10 -11.58
N SER A 165 3.92 20.29 -11.47
CA SER A 165 4.55 21.58 -11.77
C SER A 165 5.54 22.06 -10.70
N GLU A 166 5.52 21.50 -9.49
CA GLU A 166 6.30 21.98 -8.35
C GLU A 166 7.56 21.15 -8.06
N HIS A 167 7.77 20.05 -8.81
CA HIS A 167 8.88 19.12 -8.59
C HIS A 167 9.93 19.12 -9.71
N PRO A 168 11.22 18.82 -9.37
CA PRO A 168 12.21 18.45 -10.37
C PRO A 168 11.73 17.21 -11.13
N ALA A 169 11.98 17.19 -12.44
CA ALA A 169 11.42 16.26 -13.44
C ALA A 169 10.82 14.95 -12.88
N PRO A 170 9.52 14.67 -13.13
CA PRO A 170 8.85 13.50 -12.58
C PRO A 170 9.58 12.21 -12.94
N ILE A 171 9.69 11.30 -11.97
CA ILE A 171 10.24 9.95 -12.21
C ILE A 171 9.35 9.28 -13.27
N ARG A 172 9.92 9.02 -14.45
CA ARG A 172 9.20 8.33 -15.53
C ARG A 172 9.26 6.83 -15.24
N MET A 173 8.18 6.26 -14.74
CA MET A 173 8.14 4.82 -14.41
C MET A 173 8.42 3.94 -15.62
N SER A 174 7.95 4.33 -16.81
CA SER A 174 8.35 3.70 -18.07
C SER A 174 9.86 3.63 -18.29
N ALA A 175 10.61 4.68 -17.98
CA ALA A 175 12.07 4.70 -18.10
C ALA A 175 12.75 3.84 -17.02
N ALA A 176 12.25 3.87 -15.79
CA ALA A 176 12.75 3.04 -14.70
C ALA A 176 12.52 1.54 -14.98
N TRP A 177 11.35 1.19 -15.52
CA TRP A 177 11.04 -0.15 -15.99
C TRP A 177 11.98 -0.59 -17.12
N ASP A 178 12.15 0.25 -18.14
CA ASP A 178 13.04 -0.05 -19.27
C ASP A 178 14.48 -0.31 -18.81
N TYR A 179 14.99 0.53 -17.91
CA TYR A 179 16.30 0.36 -17.32
C TYR A 179 16.44 -1.00 -16.62
N ARG A 180 15.46 -1.38 -15.78
CA ARG A 180 15.47 -2.68 -15.08
C ARG A 180 15.43 -3.86 -16.05
N VAL A 181 14.57 -3.80 -17.07
CA VAL A 181 14.46 -4.85 -18.09
C VAL A 181 15.77 -5.01 -18.87
N ARG A 182 16.44 -3.90 -19.22
CA ARG A 182 17.78 -3.94 -19.86
C ARG A 182 18.80 -4.62 -18.97
N GLN A 183 18.85 -4.28 -17.68
CA GLN A 183 19.75 -4.93 -16.73
C GLN A 183 19.42 -6.42 -16.55
N HIS A 184 18.14 -6.79 -16.54
CA HIS A 184 17.70 -8.18 -16.36
C HIS A 184 18.02 -9.07 -17.56
N LEU A 185 17.75 -8.59 -18.77
CA LEU A 185 17.90 -9.37 -20.00
C LEU A 185 19.30 -9.30 -20.59
N GLY A 186 20.07 -8.23 -20.30
CA GLY A 186 21.40 -8.00 -20.83
C GLY A 186 21.38 -8.00 -22.37
N THR A 187 22.25 -8.80 -22.98
CA THR A 187 22.35 -8.96 -24.45
C THR A 187 21.07 -9.46 -25.11
N ARG A 188 20.15 -10.05 -24.33
CA ARG A 188 18.87 -10.55 -24.83
C ARG A 188 17.77 -9.48 -24.93
N TYR A 189 18.04 -8.26 -24.46
CA TYR A 189 17.04 -7.18 -24.42
C TYR A 189 16.42 -6.85 -25.80
N ASP A 190 17.22 -6.90 -26.88
CA ASP A 190 16.73 -6.63 -28.23
C ASP A 190 15.75 -7.71 -28.74
N SER A 191 15.80 -8.91 -28.15
CA SER A 191 14.87 -10.03 -28.38
C SER A 191 13.90 -10.26 -27.21
N ARG A 192 13.64 -9.22 -26.40
CA ARG A 192 12.86 -9.33 -25.14
C ARG A 192 11.51 -10.01 -25.26
N LYS A 193 10.78 -9.81 -26.36
CA LYS A 193 9.48 -10.47 -26.59
C LYS A 193 9.61 -12.00 -26.56
N GLY A 194 10.57 -12.54 -27.32
CA GLY A 194 10.85 -13.99 -27.32
C GLY A 194 11.43 -14.49 -26.00
N CYS A 195 12.16 -13.65 -25.27
CA CYS A 195 12.65 -14.00 -23.94
C CYS A 195 11.51 -14.16 -22.92
N TYR A 196 10.51 -13.27 -22.97
CA TYR A 196 9.33 -13.36 -22.10
C TYR A 196 8.53 -14.64 -22.37
N ASP A 197 8.27 -14.95 -23.64
CA ASP A 197 7.54 -16.15 -24.03
C ASP A 197 8.29 -17.43 -23.61
N TRP A 198 9.62 -17.44 -23.77
CA TRP A 198 10.47 -18.54 -23.34
C TRP A 198 10.45 -18.71 -21.81
N ASP A 199 10.59 -17.61 -21.06
CA ASP A 199 10.55 -17.64 -19.59
C ASP A 199 9.19 -18.11 -19.07
N LEU A 200 8.08 -17.64 -19.65
CA LEU A 200 6.74 -18.08 -19.31
C LEU A 200 6.57 -19.60 -19.53
N THR A 201 6.93 -20.07 -20.73
CA THR A 201 6.74 -21.48 -21.12
C THR A 201 7.64 -22.42 -20.32
N MET A 202 8.90 -22.06 -20.12
CA MET A 202 9.92 -22.96 -19.56
C MET A 202 10.05 -22.88 -18.04
N LYS A 203 9.60 -21.79 -17.41
CA LYS A 203 9.77 -21.59 -15.95
C LYS A 203 8.46 -21.56 -15.18
N LEU A 204 7.39 -20.99 -15.74
CA LEU A 204 6.12 -20.82 -15.04
C LEU A 204 5.15 -21.94 -15.35
N HIS A 205 4.89 -22.26 -16.63
CA HIS A 205 3.92 -23.31 -16.99
C HIS A 205 4.32 -24.70 -16.49
N THR A 206 5.61 -25.00 -16.43
CA THR A 206 6.10 -26.29 -15.91
C THR A 206 6.02 -26.43 -14.39
N LYS A 207 5.69 -25.34 -13.68
CA LYS A 207 5.65 -25.27 -12.21
C LYS A 207 4.27 -24.90 -11.65
N GLY A 208 3.27 -24.71 -12.53
CA GLY A 208 1.88 -24.41 -12.18
C GLY A 208 1.06 -25.66 -11.95
#